data_AF-A0A8X6KL12-F1
#
_entry.id   AF-A0A8X6KL12-F1
#
_cell.length_a   1.000
_cell.length_b   1.000
_cell.length_c   1.000
_cell.angle_alpha   90.00
_cell.angle_beta   90.00
_cell.angle_gamma   90.00
#
_symmetry.space_group_name_H-M   'P 1'
#
loop_
_entity.id
_entity.type
_entity.pdbx_description
1 polymer ?
#
loop_
_entity_poly.entity_id
_entity_poly.type
_entity_poly.pdbx_seq_one_letter_code
_entity_poly.pdbx_strand_id
1 'polypeptide(L)'
;MSSCGANVEIVQFNERFCGRKVPKNRNKPSKNNPQSKMNEHTSSEVKEFNIRKSRYEIKRFALSGFDAEKQKREKISIAVKLGAKPPKKKYVNYKVLMELKKKEKEERKAKQTDQYTLKQLKGRKKTSKKTRKNPSSIM
;
A
#
# COMPACT_ATOMS: atom_id res chain seq x y z
N MET A 1 58.99 18.42 -56.01
CA MET A 1 57.59 17.97 -55.85
C MET A 1 57.33 17.84 -54.37
N SER A 2 56.66 18.83 -53.78
CA SER A 2 56.51 18.97 -52.34
C SER A 2 55.34 18.12 -51.85
N SER A 3 55.60 17.05 -51.09
CA SER A 3 54.55 16.27 -50.45
C SER A 3 54.20 16.91 -49.11
N CYS A 4 53.06 17.62 -49.05
CA CYS A 4 52.46 18.05 -47.79
C CYS A 4 51.96 16.82 -47.03
N GLY A 5 52.77 16.30 -46.12
CA GLY A 5 52.35 15.27 -45.17
C GLY A 5 51.53 15.92 -44.05
N ALA A 6 50.20 15.85 -44.14
CA ALA A 6 49.35 16.21 -43.01
C ALA A 6 49.52 15.14 -41.91
N ASN A 7 49.92 15.56 -40.71
CA ASN A 7 49.98 14.67 -39.55
C ASN A 7 48.55 14.21 -39.22
N VAL A 8 48.29 12.90 -39.32
CA VAL A 8 47.01 12.30 -38.93
C VAL A 8 47.15 11.71 -37.54
N GLU A 9 46.50 12.32 -36.55
CA GLU A 9 46.39 11.75 -35.20
C GLU A 9 45.26 10.71 -35.17
N ILE A 10 45.62 9.44 -34.97
CA ILE A 10 44.67 8.35 -34.78
C ILE A 10 44.34 8.29 -33.28
N VAL A 11 43.23 8.92 -32.88
CA VAL A 11 42.70 8.82 -31.51
C VAL A 11 41.93 7.49 -31.38
N GLN A 12 42.58 6.47 -30.83
CA GLN A 12 41.92 5.22 -30.50
C GLN A 12 41.12 5.36 -29.19
N PHE A 13 39.80 5.44 -29.32
CA PHE A 13 38.89 5.38 -28.17
C PHE A 13 38.82 3.95 -27.65
N ASN A 14 39.53 3.67 -26.57
CA ASN A 14 39.25 2.47 -25.77
C ASN A 14 37.89 2.68 -25.11
N GLU A 15 36.91 1.84 -25.49
CA GLU A 15 35.57 1.87 -24.92
C GLU A 15 35.68 1.97 -23.40
N ARG A 16 35.18 3.08 -22.83
CA ARG A 16 34.96 3.13 -21.39
C ARG A 16 33.99 1.99 -21.13
N PHE A 17 34.43 0.97 -20.41
CA PHE A 17 33.57 -0.11 -19.92
C PHE A 17 32.41 0.53 -19.14
N CYS A 18 31.36 0.90 -19.84
CA CYS A 18 30.09 1.33 -19.28
C CYS A 18 29.41 0.03 -18.87
N GLY A 19 29.84 -0.50 -17.72
CA GLY A 19 29.52 -1.82 -17.22
C GLY A 19 28.07 -2.19 -17.52
N ARG A 20 27.87 -2.96 -18.59
CA ARG A 20 26.59 -3.59 -18.86
C ARG A 20 26.39 -4.55 -17.69
N LYS A 21 25.47 -4.22 -16.80
CA LYS A 21 25.04 -5.15 -15.75
C LYS A 21 24.49 -6.38 -16.48
N VAL A 22 25.24 -7.48 -16.44
CA VAL A 22 24.78 -8.79 -16.91
C VAL A 22 23.41 -9.04 -16.25
N PRO A 23 22.36 -9.39 -17.01
CA PRO A 23 21.08 -9.69 -16.42
C PRO A 23 21.27 -10.88 -15.47
N LYS A 24 21.13 -10.64 -14.16
CA LYS A 24 21.10 -11.71 -13.17
C LYS A 24 19.92 -12.61 -13.52
N ASN A 25 20.23 -13.80 -14.03
CA ASN A 25 19.28 -14.84 -14.34
C ASN A 25 18.45 -15.11 -13.07
N ARG A 26 17.13 -14.84 -13.12
CA ARG A 26 16.23 -14.94 -11.96
C ARG A 26 15.76 -16.37 -11.71
N ASN A 27 16.52 -17.36 -12.16
CA ASN A 27 16.28 -18.76 -11.83
C ASN A 27 16.86 -19.04 -10.44
N LYS A 28 16.27 -18.40 -9.41
CA LYS A 28 16.33 -18.97 -8.06
C LYS A 28 15.31 -20.10 -8.06
N PRO A 29 15.69 -21.34 -7.67
CA PRO A 29 14.70 -22.38 -7.44
C PRO A 29 13.68 -21.82 -6.45
N SER A 30 12.39 -21.94 -6.77
CA SER A 30 11.32 -21.64 -5.83
C SER A 30 11.58 -22.49 -4.61
N LYS A 31 12.18 -21.90 -3.56
CA LYS A 31 12.26 -22.54 -2.26
C LYS A 31 10.83 -22.88 -1.91
N ASN A 32 10.56 -24.17 -1.93
CA ASN A 32 9.36 -24.87 -1.56
C ASN A 32 8.46 -23.96 -0.73
N ASN A 33 7.23 -23.74 -1.18
CA ASN A 33 6.16 -23.35 -0.28
C ASN A 33 6.31 -24.28 0.92
N PRO A 34 6.69 -23.80 2.12
CA PRO A 34 6.39 -24.60 3.28
C PRO A 34 4.87 -24.60 3.24
N GLN A 35 4.27 -25.70 2.80
CA GLN A 35 2.93 -26.06 3.26
C GLN A 35 2.98 -25.72 4.74
N SER A 36 2.26 -24.66 5.10
CA SER A 36 2.15 -24.24 6.48
C SER A 36 1.67 -25.47 7.19
N LYS A 37 2.58 -26.17 7.88
CA LYS A 37 2.22 -27.00 9.00
C LYS A 37 1.53 -26.02 9.92
N MET A 38 0.21 -25.94 9.76
CA MET A 38 -0.67 -25.41 10.77
C MET A 38 -0.29 -26.24 11.97
N ASN A 39 0.45 -25.64 12.91
CA ASN A 39 0.51 -26.20 14.24
C ASN A 39 -0.95 -26.18 14.70
N GLU A 40 -1.65 -27.28 14.46
CA GLU A 40 -2.76 -27.70 15.30
C GLU A 40 -2.14 -27.74 16.69
N HIS A 41 -2.31 -26.64 17.42
CA HIS A 41 -2.09 -26.65 18.85
C HIS A 41 -3.16 -27.57 19.42
N THR A 42 -2.84 -28.86 19.42
CA THR A 42 -3.36 -29.85 20.34
C THR A 42 -2.94 -29.41 21.74
N SER A 43 -3.76 -28.62 22.39
CA SER A 43 -3.92 -28.70 23.84
C SER A 43 -5.16 -27.91 24.24
N SER A 44 -6.03 -28.63 24.93
CA SER A 44 -7.15 -28.19 25.74
C SER A 44 -6.70 -27.24 26.85
N GLU A 45 -6.26 -26.04 26.48
CA GLU A 45 -6.14 -24.90 27.39
C GLU A 45 -7.13 -23.85 26.91
N VAL A 46 -7.99 -23.40 27.82
CA VAL A 46 -9.00 -22.37 27.58
C VAL A 46 -8.28 -21.14 27.01
N LYS A 47 -8.32 -20.99 25.67
CA LYS A 47 -7.77 -19.81 25.00
C LYS A 47 -8.61 -18.62 25.40
N GLU A 48 -8.14 -17.87 26.38
CA GLU A 48 -8.75 -16.60 26.78
C GLU A 48 -9.06 -15.76 25.54
N PHE A 49 -10.30 -15.29 25.45
CA PHE A 49 -10.80 -14.54 24.30
C PHE A 49 -10.07 -13.21 24.16
N ASN A 50 -9.07 -13.20 23.29
CA ASN A 50 -8.25 -12.03 22.99
C ASN A 50 -8.79 -11.32 21.76
N ILE A 51 -9.43 -10.16 21.94
CA ILE A 51 -10.06 -9.38 20.85
C ILE A 51 -9.11 -9.18 19.65
N ARG A 52 -7.81 -8.93 19.90
CA ARG A 52 -6.80 -8.73 18.85
C ARG A 52 -6.57 -9.98 18.00
N LYS A 53 -6.55 -11.16 18.61
CA LYS A 53 -6.39 -12.46 17.93
C LYS A 53 -7.67 -12.81 17.17
N SER A 54 -8.83 -12.66 17.80
CA SER A 54 -10.13 -12.91 17.17
C SER A 54 -10.33 -12.05 15.91
N ARG A 55 -9.95 -10.77 15.96
CA ARG A 55 -10.00 -9.88 14.77
C ARG A 55 -9.16 -10.39 13.60
N TYR A 56 -8.02 -11.03 13.88
CA TYR A 56 -7.16 -11.60 12.85
C TYR A 56 -7.76 -12.89 12.27
N GLU A 57 -8.28 -13.76 13.13
CA GLU A 57 -8.93 -15.02 12.73
C GLU A 57 -10.20 -14.76 11.91
N ILE A 58 -11.03 -13.80 12.32
CA ILE A 58 -12.21 -13.36 11.55
C ILE A 58 -11.79 -12.90 10.15
N LYS A 59 -10.75 -12.06 10.04
CA LYS A 59 -10.25 -11.61 8.73
C LYS A 59 -9.72 -12.76 7.89
N ARG A 60 -8.95 -13.65 8.50
CA ARG A 60 -8.42 -14.85 7.83
C ARG A 60 -9.55 -15.74 7.32
N PHE A 61 -10.61 -15.91 8.09
CA PHE A 61 -11.79 -16.68 7.70
C PHE A 61 -12.55 -16.00 6.56
N ALA A 62 -12.79 -14.68 6.67
CA ALA A 62 -13.47 -13.89 5.65
C ALA A 62 -12.78 -13.97 4.27
N LEU A 63 -11.46 -14.12 4.22
CA LEU A 63 -10.72 -14.31 2.96
C LEU A 63 -11.23 -15.48 2.11
N SER A 64 -11.79 -16.51 2.73
CA SER A 64 -12.29 -17.69 1.99
C SER A 64 -13.50 -17.37 1.12
N GLY A 65 -14.27 -16.33 1.46
CA GLY A 65 -15.48 -15.92 0.73
C GLY A 65 -15.27 -14.88 -0.36
N PHE A 66 -14.02 -14.46 -0.64
CA PHE A 66 -13.74 -13.42 -1.63
C PHE A 66 -13.30 -13.98 -2.99
N ASP A 67 -13.64 -13.23 -4.04
CA ASP A 67 -13.11 -13.43 -5.39
C ASP A 67 -11.57 -13.48 -5.38
N ALA A 68 -10.98 -14.26 -6.30
CA ALA A 68 -9.55 -14.51 -6.33
C ALA A 68 -8.69 -13.23 -6.33
N GLU A 69 -9.12 -12.18 -7.02
CA GLU A 69 -8.40 -10.89 -7.02
C GLU A 69 -8.47 -10.16 -5.68
N LYS A 70 -9.67 -10.07 -5.10
CA LYS A 70 -9.89 -9.42 -3.80
C LYS A 70 -9.15 -10.17 -2.71
N GLN A 71 -9.22 -11.49 -2.72
CA GLN A 71 -8.50 -12.36 -1.81
C GLN A 71 -6.99 -12.11 -1.86
N LYS A 72 -6.38 -11.96 -3.06
CA LYS A 72 -4.95 -11.62 -3.19
C LYS A 72 -4.62 -10.27 -2.56
N ARG A 73 -5.42 -9.24 -2.83
CA ARG A 73 -5.22 -7.89 -2.28
C ARG A 73 -5.30 -7.90 -0.74
N GLU A 74 -6.23 -8.65 -0.18
CA GLU A 74 -6.39 -8.75 1.27
C GLU A 74 -5.33 -9.61 1.95
N LYS A 75 -4.92 -10.73 1.33
CA LYS A 75 -3.76 -11.50 1.80
C LYS A 75 -2.51 -10.63 1.91
N ILE A 76 -2.28 -9.78 0.90
CA ILE A 76 -1.18 -8.81 0.92
C ILE A 76 -1.36 -7.80 2.06
N SER A 77 -2.56 -7.25 2.25
CA SER A 77 -2.81 -6.25 3.30
C SER A 77 -2.58 -6.83 4.71
N ILE A 78 -2.99 -8.08 4.94
CA ILE A 78 -2.76 -8.81 6.19
C ILE A 78 -1.26 -9.04 6.39
N ALA A 79 -0.55 -9.53 5.37
CA ALA A 79 0.89 -9.74 5.44
C ALA A 79 1.63 -8.43 5.77
N VAL A 80 1.26 -7.32 5.13
CA VAL A 80 1.84 -5.99 5.43
C VAL A 80 1.57 -5.57 6.87
N LYS A 81 0.34 -5.79 7.38
CA LYS A 81 -0.01 -5.49 8.77
C LYS A 81 0.78 -6.33 9.78
N LEU A 82 1.15 -7.55 9.42
CA LEU A 82 2.04 -8.41 10.20
C LEU A 82 3.53 -8.02 10.08
N GLY A 83 3.84 -6.96 9.31
CA GLY A 83 5.21 -6.45 9.15
C GLY A 83 5.90 -6.91 7.87
N ALA A 84 5.21 -7.63 6.97
CA ALA A 84 5.79 -7.97 5.68
C ALA A 84 6.03 -6.71 4.84
N LYS A 85 7.10 -6.72 4.04
CA LYS A 85 7.40 -5.62 3.13
C LYS A 85 6.33 -5.55 2.02
N PRO A 86 5.73 -4.38 1.76
CA PRO A 86 4.74 -4.24 0.69
C PRO A 86 5.33 -4.56 -0.70
N PRO A 87 4.50 -5.05 -1.64
CA PRO A 87 4.96 -5.35 -2.98
C PRO A 87 5.48 -4.09 -3.69
N LYS A 88 6.47 -4.27 -4.56
CA LYS A 88 7.02 -3.17 -5.37
C LYS A 88 5.96 -2.64 -6.34
N LYS A 89 5.89 -1.32 -6.47
CA LYS A 89 5.05 -0.67 -7.49
C LYS A 89 5.55 -1.05 -8.89
N LYS A 90 4.63 -1.11 -9.85
CA LYS A 90 4.97 -1.28 -11.27
C LYS A 90 5.85 -0.10 -11.72
N TYR A 91 6.75 -0.36 -12.67
CA TYR A 91 7.52 0.71 -13.30
C TYR A 91 6.59 1.59 -14.12
N VAL A 92 6.76 2.91 -14.04
CA VAL A 92 5.99 3.90 -14.78
C VAL A 92 6.94 5.03 -15.18
N ASN A 93 6.78 5.57 -16.39
CA ASN A 93 7.54 6.74 -16.85
C ASN A 93 7.32 7.93 -15.89
N TYR A 94 8.38 8.68 -15.63
CA TYR A 94 8.34 9.83 -14.72
C TYR A 94 7.28 10.87 -15.08
N LYS A 95 7.11 11.21 -16.37
CA LYS A 95 6.12 12.21 -16.80
C LYS A 95 4.70 11.77 -16.43
N VAL A 96 4.36 10.52 -16.74
CA VAL A 96 3.06 9.90 -16.39
C VAL A 96 2.87 9.83 -14.87
N LEU A 97 3.90 9.45 -14.12
CA LEU A 97 3.83 9.40 -12.66
C LEU A 97 3.55 10.79 -12.05
N MET A 98 4.17 11.83 -12.60
CA MET A 98 3.94 13.21 -12.14
C MET A 98 2.53 13.72 -12.45
N GLU A 99 2.00 13.39 -13.63
CA GLU A 99 0.61 13.72 -13.98
C GLU A 99 -0.38 13.02 -13.05
N LEU A 100 -0.20 11.72 -12.78
CA LEU A 100 -1.05 10.98 -11.84
C LEU A 100 -1.02 11.59 -10.44
N LYS A 101 0.16 12.00 -9.96
CA LYS A 101 0.29 12.68 -8.65
C LYS A 101 -0.41 14.04 -8.61
N LYS A 102 -0.38 14.81 -9.70
CA LYS A 102 -1.08 16.10 -9.78
C LYS A 102 -2.60 15.88 -9.69
N LYS A 103 -3.13 14.96 -10.48
CA LYS A 103 -4.56 14.58 -10.46
C LYS A 103 -5.00 14.08 -9.08
N GLU A 104 -4.24 13.19 -8.45
CA GLU A 104 -4.54 12.69 -7.10
C GLU A 104 -4.56 13.82 -6.06
N LYS A 105 -3.64 14.79 -6.17
CA LYS A 105 -3.60 15.96 -5.27
C LYS A 105 -4.82 16.86 -5.46
N GLU A 106 -5.25 17.09 -6.70
CA GLU A 106 -6.43 17.88 -7.01
C GLU A 106 -7.71 17.20 -6.51
N GLU A 107 -7.89 15.91 -6.77
CA GLU A 107 -9.01 15.14 -6.24
C GLU A 107 -9.05 15.15 -4.71
N ARG A 108 -7.87 15.04 -4.06
CA ARG A 108 -7.79 15.07 -2.60
C ARG A 108 -8.19 16.43 -2.05
N LYS A 109 -7.79 17.53 -2.72
CA LYS A 109 -8.21 18.89 -2.34
C LYS A 109 -9.73 19.06 -2.50
N ALA A 110 -10.30 18.62 -3.62
CA ALA A 110 -11.74 18.68 -3.85
C ALA A 110 -12.53 17.89 -2.78
N LYS A 111 -12.11 16.66 -2.47
CA LYS A 111 -12.73 15.86 -1.41
C LYS A 111 -12.59 16.51 -0.03
N GLN A 112 -11.48 17.20 0.23
CA GLN A 112 -11.25 17.89 1.50
C GLN A 112 -12.13 19.14 1.63
N THR A 113 -12.32 19.91 0.56
CA THR A 113 -13.26 21.04 0.55
C THR A 113 -14.69 20.54 0.76
N ASP A 114 -15.08 19.45 0.12
CA ASP A 114 -16.41 18.85 0.27
C ASP A 114 -16.66 18.32 1.70
N GLN A 115 -15.64 17.70 2.31
CA GLN A 115 -15.74 17.28 3.71
C GLN A 115 -15.82 18.48 4.66
N TYR A 116 -15.09 19.55 4.38
CA TYR A 116 -15.14 20.77 5.19
C TYR A 116 -16.53 21.41 5.08
N THR A 117 -17.08 21.58 3.89
CA THR A 117 -18.44 22.12 3.68
C THR A 117 -19.51 21.25 4.35
N LEU A 118 -19.44 19.92 4.23
CA LEU A 118 -20.36 19.01 4.93
C LEU A 118 -20.28 19.14 6.46
N LYS A 119 -19.08 19.34 7.02
CA LYS A 119 -18.88 19.53 8.46
C LYS A 119 -19.48 20.86 8.93
N GLN A 120 -19.30 21.94 8.17
CA GLN A 120 -19.92 23.23 8.47
C GLN A 120 -21.46 23.16 8.43
N LEU A 121 -22.04 22.40 7.48
CA LEU A 121 -23.50 22.18 7.40
C LEU A 121 -24.03 21.35 8.58
N LYS A 122 -23.28 20.34 9.04
CA LYS A 122 -23.69 19.48 10.17
C LYS A 122 -23.57 20.17 11.55
N GLY A 123 -22.77 21.23 11.66
CA GLY A 123 -22.59 22.00 12.90
C GLY A 123 -23.78 22.87 13.33
N ARG A 124 -24.84 22.99 12.51
CA ARG A 124 -25.99 23.87 12.77
C ARG A 124 -27.29 23.11 13.00
N LYS A 125 -27.26 21.96 13.70
CA LYS A 125 -28.47 21.47 14.36
C LYS A 125 -28.75 22.38 15.55
N LYS A 126 -29.66 23.35 15.39
CA LYS A 126 -30.23 24.10 16.51
C LYS A 126 -30.85 23.09 17.46
N THR A 127 -30.16 22.76 18.55
CA THR A 127 -30.79 22.11 19.69
C THR A 127 -31.73 23.15 20.31
N SER A 128 -32.97 23.23 19.84
CA SER A 128 -34.03 23.84 20.63
C SER A 128 -34.26 22.92 21.82
N LYS A 129 -33.46 23.12 22.88
CA LYS A 129 -33.75 22.55 24.19
C LYS A 129 -35.07 23.17 24.64
N LYS A 130 -36.20 22.56 24.29
CA LYS A 130 -37.46 22.77 25.02
C LYS A 130 -37.20 22.22 26.42
N THR A 131 -36.76 23.08 27.32
CA THR A 131 -36.78 22.81 28.76
C THR A 131 -38.24 22.61 29.16
N ARG A 132 -38.70 21.35 29.20
CA ARG A 132 -39.88 21.01 29.97
C ARG A 132 -39.45 21.13 31.44
N LYS A 133 -39.89 22.18 32.12
CA LYS A 133 -39.76 22.30 33.57
C LYS A 133 -40.57 21.16 34.16
N ASN A 134 -39.92 20.22 34.86
CA ASN A 134 -40.61 19.20 35.63
C ASN A 134 -41.17 19.86 36.91
N PRO A 135 -42.48 19.82 37.17
CA PRO A 135 -43.05 20.45 38.36
C PRO A 135 -42.81 19.67 39.66
N SER A 136 -42.18 18.48 39.63
CA SER A 136 -42.08 17.58 40.77
C SER A 136 -40.82 17.75 41.64
N SER A 137 -40.21 18.94 41.67
CA SER A 137 -39.06 19.24 42.55
C SER A 137 -39.41 20.17 43.72
N ILE A 138 -40.68 20.25 44.08
CA ILE A 138 -41.16 20.86 45.33
C ILE A 138 -41.71 19.71 46.17
N MET A 139 -40.88 19.17 47.05
CA MET A 139 -41.15 18.68 48.42
C MET A 139 -39.83 18.18 49.01
#